data_AF-A0A2G8LK57-F1
#
_entry.id   AF-A0A2G8LK57-F1
#
_cell.length_a   1.000
_cell.length_b   1.000
_cell.length_c   1.000
_cell.angle_alpha   90.00
_cell.angle_beta   90.00
_cell.angle_gamma   90.00
#
_symmetry.space_group_name_H-M   'P 1'
#
loop_
_entity.id
_entity.type
_entity.pdbx_description
1 polymer ?
#
loop_
_entity_poly.entity_id
_entity_poly.type
_entity_poly.pdbx_seq_one_letter_code
_entity_poly.pdbx_strand_id
1 'polypeptide(L)'
;MGQFIDHDLALTPHLEADCGCDETRECLPITCEDEDDPVCQKYGCVKFARSRPVIEVQYACDVTSVGTHCRTHPNAITSFLDASNVYGSYEVTASELRTHEGGLLSLQEDPNDEGHIHLLPNDEENRECSHNNDKFCGKGGDIRAAEQPVLTSLHTLFANQHNRIAKNLALFMVAGTTKPSSKSHGVSTRR
;
A
#
# COMPACT_ATOMS: atom_id res chain seq x y z
N MET A 1 -0.01 6.55 13.39
CA MET A 1 -0.52 7.49 12.36
C MET A 1 0.59 8.01 11.45
N GLY A 2 1.75 8.46 11.96
CA GLY A 2 2.84 8.98 11.12
C GLY A 2 3.31 8.02 10.01
N GLN A 3 3.61 6.76 10.36
CA GLN A 3 3.98 5.72 9.39
C GLN A 3 2.90 5.50 8.31
N PHE A 4 1.62 5.48 8.69
CA PHE A 4 0.52 5.34 7.73
C PHE A 4 0.49 6.49 6.71
N ILE A 5 0.78 7.73 7.14
CA ILE A 5 0.87 8.90 6.26
C ILE A 5 2.12 8.87 5.38
N ASP A 6 3.27 8.44 5.93
CA ASP A 6 4.49 8.23 5.14
C ASP A 6 4.25 7.30 3.95
N HIS A 7 3.47 6.24 4.18
CA HIS A 7 3.13 5.26 3.15
C HIS A 7 2.18 5.78 2.07
N ASP A 8 1.63 6.99 2.24
CA ASP A 8 0.84 7.70 1.23
C ASP A 8 1.68 8.74 0.46
N LEU A 9 2.92 8.98 0.86
CA LEU A 9 3.75 10.05 0.33
C LEU A 9 5.02 9.56 -0.36
N ALA A 10 5.67 8.54 0.20
CA ALA A 10 6.96 8.08 -0.29
C ALA A 10 7.15 6.57 -0.17
N LEU A 11 7.67 5.98 -1.25
CA LEU A 11 8.22 4.63 -1.29
C LEU A 11 9.45 4.65 -2.18
N THR A 12 10.63 4.43 -1.59
CA THR A 12 11.85 4.28 -2.37
C THR A 12 12.19 2.79 -2.49
N PRO A 13 12.01 2.16 -3.67
CA PRO A 13 12.31 0.76 -3.84
C PRO A 13 13.82 0.51 -3.73
N HIS A 14 14.20 -0.66 -3.24
CA HIS A 14 15.57 -1.14 -3.27
C HIS A 14 15.72 -2.16 -4.41
N LEU A 15 16.97 -2.46 -4.79
CA LEU A 15 17.23 -3.60 -5.67
C LEU A 15 17.17 -4.89 -4.85
N GLU A 16 16.57 -5.93 -5.41
CA GLU A 16 16.68 -7.30 -4.89
C GLU A 16 18.11 -7.82 -5.12
N ALA A 17 19.06 -7.29 -4.36
CA ALA A 17 20.45 -7.69 -4.37
C ALA A 17 20.74 -8.53 -3.11
N ASP A 18 21.36 -9.70 -3.29
CA ASP A 18 21.86 -10.51 -2.16
C ASP A 18 23.14 -9.87 -1.62
N CYS A 19 22.96 -8.89 -0.72
CA CYS A 19 24.08 -8.16 -0.13
C CYS A 19 24.75 -8.96 0.99
N GLY A 20 26.08 -9.10 0.87
CA GLY A 20 26.98 -9.56 1.94
C GLY A 20 27.61 -8.39 2.71
N CYS A 21 28.75 -8.66 3.35
CA CYS A 21 29.54 -7.64 4.03
C CYS A 21 30.60 -6.98 3.12
N ASP A 22 30.56 -7.28 1.82
CA ASP A 22 31.42 -6.64 0.82
C ASP A 22 30.70 -5.44 0.19
N GLU A 23 31.42 -4.32 0.07
CA GLU A 23 30.93 -3.15 -0.65
C GLU A 23 30.92 -3.43 -2.16
N THR A 24 29.78 -3.18 -2.80
CA THR A 24 29.63 -3.27 -4.27
C THR A 24 28.88 -2.04 -4.78
N ARG A 25 28.60 -1.98 -6.09
CA ARG A 25 27.82 -0.88 -6.66
C ARG A 25 26.46 -0.69 -5.98
N GLU A 26 25.80 -1.80 -5.63
CA GLU A 26 24.44 -1.82 -5.07
C GLU A 26 24.38 -2.22 -3.59
N CYS A 27 25.47 -2.70 -3.01
CA CYS A 27 25.55 -3.06 -1.59
C CYS A 27 26.47 -2.11 -0.85
N LEU A 28 25.98 -1.53 0.24
CA LEU A 28 26.76 -0.64 1.11
C LEU A 28 26.58 -1.11 2.56
N PRO A 29 27.25 -2.20 2.96
CA PRO A 29 27.08 -2.77 4.29
C PRO A 29 27.45 -1.75 5.36
N ILE A 30 26.69 -1.73 6.46
CA ILE A 30 27.03 -0.93 7.63
C ILE A 30 28.06 -1.72 8.42
N THR A 31 29.28 -1.19 8.43
CA THR A 31 30.42 -1.79 9.14
C THR A 31 30.29 -1.57 10.64
N CYS A 32 30.72 -2.56 11.40
CA CYS A 32 30.77 -2.50 12.85
C CYS A 32 32.03 -1.80 13.30
N GLU A 33 31.89 -0.73 14.09
CA GLU A 33 33.03 -0.01 14.67
C GLU A 33 33.54 -0.68 15.96
N ASP A 34 32.64 -1.37 16.68
CA ASP A 34 32.91 -2.07 17.93
C ASP A 34 32.87 -3.59 17.70
N GLU A 35 33.95 -4.29 18.06
CA GLU A 35 34.05 -5.75 17.97
C GLU A 35 33.18 -6.46 19.04
N ASP A 36 32.79 -5.74 20.10
CA ASP A 36 31.91 -6.23 21.15
C ASP A 36 30.42 -6.03 20.83
N ASP A 37 30.07 -5.45 19.68
CA ASP A 37 28.67 -5.31 19.25
C ASP A 37 28.02 -6.70 19.04
N PRO A 38 26.90 -7.02 19.71
CA PRO A 38 26.28 -8.35 19.63
C PRO A 38 25.76 -8.74 18.23
N VAL A 39 25.31 -7.77 17.44
CA VAL A 39 24.88 -7.99 16.04
C VAL A 39 26.10 -8.34 15.21
N CYS A 40 27.20 -7.64 15.43
CA CYS A 40 28.45 -7.80 14.71
C CYS A 40 29.14 -9.12 15.04
N GLN A 41 29.15 -9.54 16.31
CA GLN A 41 29.66 -10.86 16.70
C GLN A 41 28.90 -12.01 16.02
N LYS A 42 27.60 -11.81 15.75
CA LYS A 42 26.74 -12.85 15.15
C LYS A 42 26.75 -12.82 13.63
N TYR A 43 26.78 -11.65 13.01
CA TYR A 43 26.53 -11.46 11.58
C TYR A 43 27.68 -10.76 10.82
N GLY A 44 28.67 -10.19 11.51
CA GLY A 44 29.83 -9.49 10.94
C GLY A 44 29.54 -8.06 10.47
N CYS A 45 28.36 -7.81 9.91
CA CYS A 45 27.90 -6.49 9.49
C CYS A 45 26.36 -6.42 9.49
N VAL A 46 25.81 -5.21 9.33
CA VAL A 46 24.40 -5.05 8.94
C VAL A 46 24.32 -4.91 7.42
N LYS A 47 23.69 -5.90 6.78
CA LYS A 47 23.49 -5.93 5.33
C LYS A 47 22.60 -4.76 4.92
N PHE A 48 23.00 -4.05 3.87
CA PHE A 48 22.24 -2.91 3.36
C PHE A 48 22.38 -2.80 1.84
N ALA A 49 21.23 -2.86 1.16
CA ALA A 49 21.11 -2.64 -0.28
C ALA A 49 20.77 -1.16 -0.54
N ARG A 50 21.46 -0.56 -1.51
CA ARG A 50 21.19 0.81 -1.95
C ARG A 50 19.84 0.88 -2.65
N SER A 51 19.12 1.98 -2.45
CA SER A 51 17.89 2.31 -3.18
C SER A 51 18.06 2.25 -4.68
N ARG A 52 17.08 1.75 -5.42
CA ARG A 52 17.14 1.60 -6.89
C ARG A 52 17.36 2.97 -7.56
N PRO A 53 18.33 3.11 -8.48
CA PRO A 53 18.56 4.37 -9.17
C PRO A 53 17.49 4.62 -10.25
N VAL A 54 17.20 5.88 -10.54
CA VAL A 54 16.53 6.27 -11.79
C VAL A 54 17.56 6.12 -12.93
N ILE A 55 17.20 5.33 -13.95
CA ILE A 55 18.13 5.00 -15.06
C ILE A 55 18.29 6.18 -16.03
N GLU A 56 17.39 7.16 -15.99
CA GLU A 56 17.29 8.24 -16.97
C GLU A 56 17.16 9.62 -16.30
N VAL A 57 18.29 10.20 -15.88
CA VAL A 57 18.33 11.60 -15.44
C VAL A 57 19.45 12.34 -16.17
N GLN A 58 19.06 13.24 -17.07
CA GLN A 58 19.92 14.13 -17.87
C GLN A 58 20.45 15.34 -17.08
N TYR A 59 20.47 15.28 -15.75
CA TYR A 59 21.02 16.35 -14.93
C TYR A 59 22.52 16.11 -14.75
N ALA A 60 23.33 16.96 -15.39
CA ALA A 60 24.75 17.05 -15.13
C ALA A 60 24.94 17.57 -13.70
N CYS A 61 25.65 16.80 -12.87
CA CYS A 61 26.11 17.30 -11.59
C CYS A 61 27.50 17.88 -11.80
N ASP A 62 27.68 19.14 -11.40
CA ASP A 62 28.99 19.78 -11.36
C ASP A 62 29.80 19.18 -10.20
N VAL A 63 30.50 18.09 -10.50
CA VAL A 63 31.58 17.59 -9.67
C VAL A 63 32.67 17.22 -10.66
N THR A 64 33.84 17.81 -10.45
CA THR A 64 35.01 17.87 -11.33
C THR A 64 35.67 16.52 -11.68
N SER A 65 34.92 15.42 -11.75
CA SER A 65 35.39 14.05 -11.93
C SER A 65 34.36 13.21 -12.71
N VAL A 66 34.79 12.71 -13.88
CA VAL A 66 34.22 11.66 -14.77
C VAL A 66 32.98 10.87 -14.26
N GLY A 67 31.84 11.04 -14.94
CA GLY A 67 30.61 10.21 -14.78
C GLY A 67 29.33 11.04 -14.79
N THR A 68 28.77 11.32 -15.97
CA THR A 68 27.97 12.51 -16.33
C THR A 68 26.60 12.73 -15.65
N HIS A 69 26.15 11.89 -14.71
CA HIS A 69 24.82 12.00 -14.07
C HIS A 69 24.82 11.65 -12.57
N CYS A 70 24.13 12.44 -11.73
CA CYS A 70 23.91 12.08 -10.33
C CYS A 70 22.94 10.90 -10.19
N ARG A 71 23.23 10.03 -9.22
CA ARG A 71 22.27 9.01 -8.77
C ARG A 71 21.09 9.70 -8.09
N THR A 72 19.90 9.57 -8.66
CA THR A 72 18.63 9.92 -8.03
C THR A 72 17.80 8.66 -7.77
N HIS A 73 16.81 8.76 -6.88
CA HIS A 73 15.97 7.63 -6.50
C HIS A 73 14.50 7.95 -6.81
N PRO A 74 13.73 6.99 -7.34
CA PRO A 74 12.33 7.21 -7.64
C PRO A 74 11.50 7.17 -6.36
N ASN A 75 10.42 7.94 -6.34
CA ASN A 75 9.25 7.64 -5.53
C ASN A 75 8.35 6.69 -6.34
N ALA A 76 8.10 5.48 -5.83
CA ALA A 76 7.29 4.46 -6.49
C ALA A 76 5.78 4.60 -6.22
N ILE A 77 5.37 5.59 -5.43
CA ILE A 77 3.96 5.89 -5.16
C ILE A 77 3.62 7.35 -5.49
N THR A 78 2.34 7.71 -5.43
CA THR A 78 1.92 9.10 -5.59
C THR A 78 2.55 9.98 -4.51
N SER A 79 2.67 11.28 -4.79
CA SER A 79 3.27 12.26 -3.84
C SER A 79 2.23 13.06 -3.07
N PHE A 80 0.95 12.78 -3.30
CA PHE A 80 -0.18 13.50 -2.72
C PHE A 80 -0.75 12.72 -1.55
N LEU A 81 -1.39 13.42 -0.61
CA LEU A 81 -2.23 12.77 0.40
C LEU A 81 -3.57 12.38 -0.24
N ASP A 82 -3.58 11.27 -0.96
CA ASP A 82 -4.74 10.77 -1.73
C ASP A 82 -5.22 9.38 -1.28
N ALA A 83 -4.67 8.87 -0.18
CA ALA A 83 -4.90 7.52 0.34
C ALA A 83 -4.52 6.41 -0.67
N SER A 84 -3.50 6.65 -1.49
CA SER A 84 -2.85 5.62 -2.32
C SER A 84 -2.39 4.41 -1.51
N ASN A 85 -2.07 4.58 -0.23
CA ASN A 85 -1.74 3.49 0.67
C ASN A 85 -2.94 2.56 1.00
N VAL A 86 -4.17 3.01 0.70
CA VAL A 86 -5.42 2.22 0.75
C VAL A 86 -5.82 1.76 -0.65
N TYR A 87 -5.69 2.63 -1.66
CA TYR A 87 -6.26 2.42 -2.99
C TYR A 87 -5.29 1.92 -4.07
N GLY A 88 -3.98 1.95 -3.80
CA GLY A 88 -2.95 1.67 -4.78
C GLY A 88 -2.51 2.92 -5.56
N SER A 89 -1.21 3.02 -5.84
CA SER A 89 -0.65 4.06 -6.74
C SER A 89 -0.70 3.70 -8.22
N TYR A 90 -1.08 2.46 -8.54
CA TYR A 90 -1.13 1.92 -9.90
C TYR A 90 -2.51 1.34 -10.18
N GLU A 91 -2.97 1.46 -11.43
CA GLU A 91 -4.30 0.98 -11.84
C GLU A 91 -4.49 -0.52 -11.61
N VAL A 92 -3.44 -1.32 -11.84
CA VAL A 92 -3.47 -2.77 -11.60
C VAL A 92 -3.77 -3.08 -10.14
N THR A 93 -2.99 -2.51 -9.20
CA THR A 93 -3.21 -2.67 -7.76
C THR A 93 -4.58 -2.14 -7.34
N ALA A 94 -4.98 -0.97 -7.85
CA ALA A 94 -6.29 -0.39 -7.54
C ALA A 94 -7.45 -1.24 -8.03
N SER A 95 -7.30 -1.92 -9.17
CA SER A 95 -8.28 -2.87 -9.69
C SER A 95 -8.33 -4.13 -8.83
N GLU A 96 -7.19 -4.73 -8.51
CA GLU A 96 -7.10 -5.95 -7.70
C GLU A 96 -7.67 -5.80 -6.28
N LEU A 97 -7.55 -4.59 -5.70
CA LEU A 97 -8.10 -4.29 -4.38
C LEU A 97 -9.62 -4.09 -4.38
N ARG A 98 -10.29 -4.11 -5.54
CA ARG A 98 -11.74 -3.87 -5.66
C ARG A 98 -12.49 -5.16 -5.95
N THR A 99 -13.71 -5.25 -5.43
CA THR A 99 -14.63 -6.34 -5.80
C THR A 99 -15.25 -6.13 -7.18
N HIS A 100 -15.14 -4.91 -7.74
CA HIS A 100 -15.87 -4.44 -8.92
C HIS A 100 -17.41 -4.49 -8.78
N GLU A 101 -17.91 -4.66 -7.55
CA GLU A 101 -19.32 -4.74 -7.24
C GLU A 101 -19.66 -3.79 -6.08
N GLY A 102 -20.75 -3.03 -6.22
CA GLY A 102 -21.22 -2.12 -5.17
C GLY A 102 -20.24 -0.99 -4.80
N GLY A 103 -19.17 -0.80 -5.59
CA GLY A 103 -18.10 0.14 -5.28
C GLY A 103 -17.27 -0.24 -4.05
N LEU A 104 -17.14 -1.54 -3.75
CA LEU A 104 -16.44 -2.03 -2.56
C LEU A 104 -14.97 -2.38 -2.84
N LEU A 105 -14.16 -2.27 -1.79
CA LEU A 105 -12.85 -2.93 -1.69
C LEU A 105 -13.03 -4.39 -1.27
N SER A 106 -12.14 -5.23 -1.79
CA SER A 106 -12.03 -6.64 -1.40
C SER A 106 -11.54 -6.73 0.04
N LEU A 107 -12.26 -7.49 0.86
CA LEU A 107 -11.91 -7.82 2.24
C LEU A 107 -12.30 -9.28 2.48
N GLN A 108 -11.66 -9.92 3.45
CA GLN A 108 -12.00 -11.28 3.89
C GLN A 108 -12.56 -11.26 5.31
N GLU A 109 -13.41 -12.22 5.66
CA GLU A 109 -13.88 -12.40 7.03
C GLU A 109 -12.74 -12.91 7.93
N ASP A 110 -12.68 -12.46 9.18
CA ASP A 110 -11.79 -13.07 10.16
C ASP A 110 -12.36 -14.46 10.55
N PRO A 111 -11.62 -15.55 10.33
CA PRO A 111 -12.09 -16.90 10.65
C PRO A 111 -12.37 -17.12 12.15
N ASN A 112 -11.93 -16.22 13.02
CA ASN A 112 -12.13 -16.30 14.47
C ASN A 112 -13.21 -15.36 14.98
N ASP A 113 -13.91 -14.66 14.09
CA ASP A 113 -14.93 -13.69 14.42
C ASP A 113 -16.23 -13.98 13.66
N GLU A 114 -17.38 -13.65 14.24
CA GLU A 114 -18.71 -13.92 13.66
C GLU A 114 -19.07 -12.93 12.54
N GLY A 115 -18.11 -12.60 11.66
CA GLY A 115 -18.28 -11.69 10.53
C GLY A 115 -18.42 -10.21 10.92
N HIS A 116 -18.01 -9.83 12.14
CA HIS A 116 -17.99 -8.44 12.59
C HIS A 116 -16.74 -7.70 12.10
N ILE A 117 -15.62 -8.40 11.96
CA ILE A 117 -14.33 -7.89 11.52
C ILE A 117 -14.03 -8.43 10.13
N HIS A 118 -13.73 -7.51 9.22
CA HIS A 118 -13.23 -7.85 7.89
C HIS A 118 -11.77 -7.44 7.82
N LEU A 119 -10.92 -8.37 7.40
CA LEU A 119 -9.47 -8.20 7.26
C LEU A 119 -9.11 -7.85 5.81
N LEU A 120 -7.91 -7.31 5.63
CA LEU A 120 -7.33 -7.17 4.28
C LEU A 120 -7.25 -8.54 3.59
N PRO A 121 -7.44 -8.60 2.26
CA PRO A 121 -7.29 -9.84 1.50
C PRO A 121 -5.85 -10.34 1.57
N ASN A 122 -5.65 -11.63 1.27
CA ASN A 122 -4.31 -12.21 1.26
C ASN A 122 -3.49 -11.68 0.08
N ASP A 123 -2.23 -11.34 0.36
CA ASP A 123 -1.21 -11.06 -0.64
C ASP A 123 -0.48 -12.36 -0.98
N GLU A 124 -0.86 -13.01 -2.09
CA GLU A 124 -0.27 -14.28 -2.52
C GLU A 124 1.20 -14.13 -2.97
N GLU A 125 1.61 -12.92 -3.32
CA GLU A 125 2.96 -12.59 -3.76
C GLU A 125 3.88 -12.30 -2.58
N ASN A 126 3.35 -11.75 -1.49
CA ASN A 126 4.11 -11.46 -0.28
C ASN A 126 4.05 -12.60 0.76
N ARG A 127 5.14 -13.36 0.85
CA ARG A 127 5.32 -14.47 1.79
C ARG A 127 6.13 -14.12 3.03
N GLU A 128 6.49 -12.85 3.25
CA GLU A 128 7.29 -12.44 4.42
C GLU A 128 6.58 -12.72 5.75
N CYS A 129 5.24 -12.68 5.75
CA CYS A 129 4.41 -13.01 6.91
C CYS A 129 4.23 -14.53 7.12
N SER A 130 4.78 -15.37 6.22
CA SER A 130 4.63 -16.82 6.27
C SER A 130 5.72 -17.44 7.13
N HIS A 131 5.33 -17.98 8.29
CA HIS A 131 6.25 -18.74 9.14
C HIS A 131 6.19 -20.26 8.88
N ASN A 132 5.17 -20.76 8.17
CA ASN A 132 4.91 -22.19 7.90
C ASN A 132 4.14 -22.47 6.58
N ASN A 133 4.16 -21.57 5.59
CA ASN A 133 3.43 -21.67 4.31
C ASN A 133 1.89 -21.57 4.37
N ASP A 134 1.30 -21.37 5.55
CA ASP A 134 -0.17 -21.31 5.71
C ASP A 134 -0.72 -19.89 5.89
N LYS A 135 0.14 -18.86 5.84
CA LYS A 135 -0.26 -17.46 6.07
C LYS A 135 0.32 -16.54 5.02
N PHE A 136 -0.52 -15.67 4.48
CA PHE A 136 -0.15 -14.59 3.58
C PHE A 136 -0.16 -13.26 4.33
N CYS A 137 0.63 -12.30 3.84
CA CYS A 137 0.50 -10.92 4.32
C CYS A 137 -0.85 -10.34 3.92
N GLY A 138 -1.31 -9.30 4.62
CA GLY A 138 -2.48 -8.54 4.20
C GLY A 138 -2.15 -7.61 3.04
N LYS A 139 -2.86 -7.75 1.91
CA LYS A 139 -2.69 -6.92 0.72
C LYS A 139 -3.40 -5.57 0.90
N GLY A 140 -2.64 -4.48 0.73
CA GLY A 140 -3.14 -3.10 0.78
C GLY A 140 -2.75 -2.31 -0.47
N GLY A 141 -3.02 -1.01 -0.47
CA GLY A 141 -2.60 -0.10 -1.53
C GLY A 141 -1.09 0.18 -1.55
N ASP A 142 -0.43 0.03 -0.40
CA ASP A 142 1.04 0.08 -0.26
C ASP A 142 1.57 -1.31 0.13
N ILE A 143 2.71 -1.70 -0.46
CA ILE A 143 3.32 -3.03 -0.28
C ILE A 143 3.76 -3.31 1.16
N ARG A 144 3.95 -2.26 1.98
CA ARG A 144 4.37 -2.34 3.39
C ARG A 144 3.17 -2.42 4.35
N ALA A 145 1.95 -2.60 3.85
CA ALA A 145 0.75 -2.66 4.70
C ALA A 145 0.83 -3.74 5.81
N ALA A 146 1.64 -4.77 5.62
CA ALA A 146 1.87 -5.87 6.56
C ALA A 146 3.23 -5.82 7.29
N GLU A 147 3.93 -4.68 7.31
CA GLU A 147 5.22 -4.54 7.99
C GLU A 147 5.12 -4.82 9.49
N GLN A 148 4.04 -4.38 10.13
CA GLN A 148 3.76 -4.66 11.53
C GLN A 148 2.24 -4.62 11.83
N PRO A 149 1.75 -5.34 12.86
CA PRO A 149 0.31 -5.54 13.07
C PRO A 149 -0.52 -4.27 13.33
N VAL A 150 0.03 -3.26 13.98
CA VAL A 150 -0.61 -1.96 14.22
C VAL A 150 -0.78 -1.18 12.92
N LEU A 151 0.19 -1.22 12.01
CA LEU A 151 0.07 -0.62 10.68
C LEU A 151 -1.00 -1.35 9.87
N THR A 152 -0.96 -2.68 9.85
CA THR A 152 -2.00 -3.50 9.21
C THR A 152 -3.38 -3.18 9.75
N SER A 153 -3.52 -3.00 11.06
CA SER A 153 -4.79 -2.60 11.68
C SER A 153 -5.30 -1.26 11.15
N LEU A 154 -4.41 -0.28 10.88
CA LEU A 154 -4.80 0.99 10.27
C LEU A 154 -5.25 0.82 8.82
N HIS A 155 -4.51 0.07 7.99
CA HIS A 155 -4.95 -0.23 6.62
C HIS A 155 -6.31 -0.94 6.60
N THR A 156 -6.50 -1.95 7.46
CA THR A 156 -7.78 -2.64 7.65
C THR A 156 -8.90 -1.66 8.05
N LEU A 157 -8.64 -0.77 9.01
CA LEU A 157 -9.62 0.23 9.45
C LEU A 157 -10.08 1.13 8.30
N PHE A 158 -9.15 1.67 7.51
CA PHE A 158 -9.48 2.57 6.41
C PHE A 158 -10.20 1.85 5.26
N ALA A 159 -9.83 0.60 4.95
CA ALA A 159 -10.54 -0.20 3.96
C ALA A 159 -11.97 -0.55 4.41
N ASN A 160 -12.17 -0.90 5.68
CA ASN A 160 -13.51 -1.09 6.25
C ASN A 160 -14.32 0.21 6.21
N GLN A 161 -13.69 1.35 6.51
CA GLN A 161 -14.34 2.66 6.45
C GLN A 161 -14.76 3.03 5.03
N HIS A 162 -13.98 2.68 4.01
CA HIS A 162 -14.39 2.79 2.61
C HIS A 162 -15.66 1.98 2.34
N ASN A 163 -15.67 0.69 2.68
CA ASN A 163 -16.83 -0.18 2.47
C ASN A 163 -18.07 0.31 3.24
N ARG A 164 -17.88 0.88 4.43
CA ARG A 164 -18.97 1.54 5.18
C ARG A 164 -19.52 2.75 4.43
N ILE A 165 -18.67 3.61 3.88
CA ILE A 165 -19.12 4.78 3.10
C ILE A 165 -19.84 4.33 1.82
N ALA A 166 -19.27 3.41 1.05
CA ALA A 166 -19.84 2.90 -0.19
C ALA A 166 -21.24 2.31 0.01
N LYS A 167 -21.42 1.46 1.03
CA LYS A 167 -22.73 0.90 1.41
C LYS A 167 -23.75 1.99 1.76
N ASN A 168 -23.34 3.02 2.51
CA ASN A 168 -24.23 4.12 2.86
C ASN A 168 -24.62 4.97 1.63
N LEU A 169 -23.67 5.26 0.73
CA LEU A 169 -23.95 6.00 -0.51
C LEU A 169 -24.92 5.23 -1.41
N ALA A 170 -24.78 3.90 -1.51
CA ALA A 170 -25.69 3.06 -2.26
C ALA A 170 -27.15 3.17 -1.76
N LEU A 171 -27.37 3.18 -0.43
CA LEU A 171 -28.70 3.35 0.16
C LEU A 171 -29.34 4.69 -0.23
N PHE A 172 -28.56 5.78 -0.23
CA PHE A 172 -29.05 7.10 -0.63
C PHE A 172 -29.41 7.15 -2.12
N MET A 173 -28.62 6.52 -2.98
CA MET A 173 -28.88 6.47 -4.43
C MET A 173 -30.16 5.67 -4.74
N VAL A 174 -30.40 4.57 -4.04
CA VAL A 174 -31.66 3.82 -4.17
C VAL A 174 -32.86 4.64 -3.69
N ALA A 175 -32.74 5.34 -2.57
CA ALA A 175 -33.82 6.21 -2.07
C ALA A 175 -34.13 7.39 -3.00
N GLY A 176 -33.11 7.99 -3.63
CA GLY A 176 -33.25 9.11 -4.56
C GLY A 176 -33.88 8.76 -5.93
N THR A 177 -34.00 7.47 -6.27
CA THR A 177 -34.65 7.02 -7.52
C THR A 177 -36.15 6.75 -7.35
N THR A 178 -36.71 6.90 -6.15
CA THR A 178 -38.17 6.91 -5.95
C THR A 178 -38.77 8.22 -6.47
N LYS A 179 -39.06 8.27 -7.78
CA LYS A 179 -39.90 9.32 -8.38
C LYS A 179 -41.19 9.47 -7.56
N PRO A 180 -41.65 10.68 -7.21
CA PRO A 180 -42.97 10.84 -6.63
C PRO A 180 -44.00 10.42 -7.68
N SER A 181 -44.88 9.48 -7.31
CA SER A 181 -45.96 9.06 -8.21
C SER A 181 -46.81 10.27 -8.54
N SER A 182 -46.87 10.60 -9.83
CA SER A 182 -47.80 11.60 -10.34
C SER A 182 -49.22 11.08 -10.09
N LYS A 183 -49.85 11.51 -9.00
CA LYS A 183 -51.31 11.39 -8.85
C LYS A 183 -51.94 12.23 -9.96
N SER A 184 -52.40 11.57 -11.01
CA SER A 184 -53.28 12.14 -12.02
C SER A 184 -54.54 12.64 -11.31
N HIS A 185 -54.65 13.96 -11.17
CA HIS A 185 -55.90 14.59 -10.78
C HIS A 185 -56.87 14.43 -11.95
N GLY A 186 -57.75 13.43 -11.85
CA GLY A 186 -58.91 13.30 -12.72
C GLY A 186 -59.85 14.49 -12.48
N VAL A 187 -59.81 15.46 -13.38
CA VAL A 187 -60.80 16.53 -13.44
C VAL A 187 -62.08 15.92 -14.01
N SER A 188 -63.05 15.66 -13.12
CA SER A 188 -64.43 15.36 -13.50
C SER A 188 -65.14 16.68 -13.79
N THR A 189 -65.28 17.01 -15.07
CA THR A 189 -66.28 18.00 -15.51
C THR A 189 -67.47 17.26 -16.10
N ARG A 190 -68.55 17.19 -15.34
CA ARG A 190 -69.89 16.87 -15.84
C ARG A 190 -70.32 17.94 -16.85
N ARG A 191 -70.84 17.52 -18.00
CA ARG A 191 -71.85 18.24 -18.76
C ARG A 191 -73.08 17.36 -18.82
#